data_AF-A0A8S3BBV0-F1
#
_entry.id   AF-A0A8S3BBV0-F1
#
_cell.length_a   1.000
_cell.length_b   1.000
_cell.length_c   1.000
_cell.angle_alpha   90.00
_cell.angle_beta   90.00
_cell.angle_gamma   90.00
#
_symmetry.space_group_name_H-M   'P 1'
#
loop_
_entity.id
_entity.type
_entity.pdbx_description
1 polymer ?
#
loop_
_entity_poly.entity_id
_entity_poly.type
_entity_poly.pdbx_seq_one_letter_code
_entity_poly.pdbx_strand_id
1 'polypeptide(L)'
;MDVEIKSGTNVIIYAYGLTDPIGDINYHQNRRGSRMTPLQSYANPPTENKFASLDYFEFRLNNYTVPSNDTTYHCKHKTLIDPNNVDLVHHLVLYECDPTVKFDDNNLPEGVCDDYYREFSHCLSNTATVWAVGGEEIVEFPTEAGYPVGGDFGIKYYVIEMHYNNPKLIPNRRDNTGIRFYIGKELRQYDLGYLAFGTSSNALALTIPPKVDQF
;
A
#
# COMPACT_ATOMS: atom_id res chain seq x y z
N MET A 1 13.93 11.80 31.90
CA MET A 1 12.78 12.58 31.42
C MET A 1 11.92 11.60 30.65
N ASP A 2 10.65 11.51 31.01
CA ASP A 2 9.75 10.53 30.41
C ASP A 2 9.27 11.03 29.06
N VAL A 3 9.03 10.10 28.13
CA VAL A 3 8.48 10.40 26.81
C VAL A 3 6.97 10.29 26.89
N GLU A 4 6.27 11.34 26.51
CA GLU A 4 4.81 11.35 26.43
C GLU A 4 4.33 10.39 25.31
N ILE A 5 3.41 9.49 25.64
CA ILE A 5 2.78 8.61 24.65
C ILE A 5 1.68 9.41 23.94
N LYS A 6 1.92 9.75 22.69
CA LYS A 6 0.95 10.45 21.83
C LYS A 6 0.20 9.45 20.95
N SER A 7 -0.98 9.88 20.50
CA SER A 7 -1.69 9.19 19.43
C SER A 7 -0.81 9.13 18.17
N GLY A 8 -0.87 8.01 17.46
CA GLY A 8 -0.05 7.72 16.28
C GLY A 8 1.17 6.84 16.56
N THR A 9 2.21 6.99 15.75
CA THR A 9 3.38 6.12 15.74
C THR A 9 4.34 6.47 16.89
N ASN A 10 4.69 5.47 17.68
CA ASN A 10 5.67 5.58 18.75
C ASN A 10 6.94 4.80 18.36
N VAL A 11 8.12 5.29 18.76
CA VAL A 11 9.40 4.61 18.54
C VAL A 11 9.76 3.86 19.81
N ILE A 12 9.74 2.53 19.74
CA ILE A 12 10.23 1.66 20.81
C ILE A 12 11.71 1.38 20.52
N ILE A 13 12.58 1.72 21.46
CA ILE A 13 13.99 1.34 21.42
C ILE A 13 14.20 0.08 22.27
N TYR A 14 15.03 -0.83 21.79
CA TYR A 14 15.38 -2.05 22.52
C TYR A 14 16.88 -2.28 22.51
N ALA A 15 17.36 -2.92 23.56
CA ALA A 15 18.70 -3.47 23.63
C ALA A 15 18.73 -4.68 24.57
N TYR A 16 19.59 -5.65 24.32
CA TYR A 16 19.66 -6.87 25.13
C TYR A 16 21.07 -7.40 25.33
N GLY A 17 21.30 -7.99 26.51
CA GLY A 17 22.51 -8.72 26.87
C GLY A 17 22.35 -10.23 26.67
N LEU A 18 23.46 -10.98 26.65
CA LEU A 18 23.43 -12.45 26.68
C LEU A 18 23.40 -13.00 28.12
N THR A 19 23.70 -12.15 29.08
CA THR A 19 23.69 -12.42 30.51
C THR A 19 23.02 -11.24 31.20
N ASP A 20 22.37 -11.50 32.32
CA ASP A 20 21.82 -10.44 33.17
C ASP A 20 22.98 -9.53 33.63
N PRO A 21 22.96 -8.22 33.35
CA PRO A 21 24.04 -7.35 33.74
C PRO A 21 24.06 -7.20 35.27
N ILE A 22 25.08 -7.77 35.91
CA ILE A 22 25.41 -7.45 37.32
C ILE A 22 26.17 -6.12 37.31
N GLY A 23 25.45 -5.00 37.32
CA GLY A 23 26.01 -3.65 37.32
C GLY A 23 25.76 -2.88 36.01
N ASP A 24 26.80 -2.24 35.48
CA ASP A 24 26.66 -1.29 34.37
C ASP A 24 26.26 -1.97 33.04
N ILE A 25 25.33 -1.32 32.34
CA ILE A 25 24.80 -1.78 31.07
C ILE A 25 25.79 -1.35 29.98
N ASN A 26 26.80 -2.19 29.74
CA ASN A 26 27.79 -1.97 28.69
C ASN A 26 27.17 -1.79 27.29
N TYR A 27 27.91 -1.13 26.41
CA TYR A 27 27.49 -0.91 25.02
C TYR A 27 27.05 -2.19 24.31
N HIS A 28 25.85 -2.15 23.72
CA HIS A 28 25.13 -3.33 23.22
C HIS A 28 25.55 -3.82 21.83
N GLN A 29 26.49 -3.14 21.15
CA GLN A 29 26.93 -3.46 19.80
C GLN A 29 25.71 -3.59 18.84
N ASN A 30 25.60 -4.71 18.12
CA ASN A 30 24.50 -4.99 17.19
C ASN A 30 23.22 -5.50 17.88
N ARG A 31 23.20 -5.66 19.21
CA ARG A 31 22.04 -6.15 19.98
C ARG A 31 21.18 -4.99 20.48
N ARG A 32 20.94 -4.03 19.59
CA ARG A 32 20.11 -2.86 19.86
C ARG A 32 19.40 -2.45 18.58
N GLY A 33 18.28 -1.78 18.72
CA GLY A 33 17.54 -1.28 17.58
C GLY A 33 16.34 -0.46 18.01
N SER A 34 15.52 -0.14 17.03
CA SER A 34 14.25 0.55 17.23
C SER A 34 13.18 -0.06 16.34
N ARG A 35 11.94 0.00 16.80
CA ARG A 35 10.75 -0.40 16.04
C ARG A 35 9.68 0.68 16.19
N MET A 36 9.07 1.04 15.07
CA MET A 36 7.93 1.96 15.06
C MET A 36 6.63 1.16 15.19
N THR A 37 5.75 1.57 16.10
CA THR A 37 4.44 0.94 16.29
C THR A 37 3.49 1.87 17.04
N PRO A 38 2.18 1.86 16.74
CA PRO A 38 1.20 2.51 17.60
C PRO A 38 1.08 1.78 18.94
N LEU A 39 1.27 2.51 20.06
CA LEU A 39 1.08 1.94 21.41
C LEU A 39 -0.39 1.98 21.85
N GLN A 40 -1.20 2.83 21.22
CA GLN A 40 -2.64 2.92 21.42
C GLN A 40 -3.29 2.13 20.26
N SER A 41 -3.43 0.82 20.41
CA SER A 41 -4.05 -0.02 19.37
C SER A 41 -5.57 -0.01 19.47
N TYR A 42 -6.25 -0.19 18.34
CA TYR A 42 -7.67 -0.55 18.30
C TYR A 42 -7.86 -1.95 18.90
N ALA A 43 -8.93 -2.13 19.69
CA ALA A 43 -9.11 -3.28 20.58
C ALA A 43 -9.33 -4.64 19.89
N ASN A 44 -9.35 -4.74 18.55
CA ASN A 44 -9.53 -6.01 17.84
C ASN A 44 -8.86 -5.92 16.45
N PRO A 45 -7.72 -6.60 16.22
CA PRO A 45 -7.16 -6.68 14.87
C PRO A 45 -8.12 -7.49 13.96
N PRO A 46 -8.30 -7.09 12.69
CA PRO A 46 -8.96 -7.91 11.71
C PRO A 46 -8.31 -9.28 11.60
N THR A 47 -9.13 -10.33 11.40
CA THR A 47 -8.62 -11.69 11.15
C THR A 47 -9.23 -12.24 9.88
N GLU A 48 -8.42 -12.93 9.06
CA GLU A 48 -8.86 -13.49 7.78
C GLU A 48 -10.07 -14.42 7.90
N ASN A 49 -10.18 -15.14 9.02
CA ASN A 49 -11.28 -16.07 9.28
C ASN A 49 -12.67 -15.42 9.20
N LYS A 50 -12.78 -14.12 9.45
CA LYS A 50 -14.05 -13.38 9.31
C LYS A 50 -14.54 -13.29 7.86
N PHE A 51 -13.66 -13.39 6.88
CA PHE A 51 -13.97 -13.18 5.46
C PHE A 51 -13.98 -14.46 4.64
N ALA A 52 -13.70 -15.62 5.25
CA ALA A 52 -13.57 -16.90 4.56
C ALA A 52 -14.82 -17.31 3.76
N SER A 53 -16.00 -16.81 4.13
CA SER A 53 -17.27 -17.09 3.45
C SER A 53 -17.73 -16.00 2.48
N LEU A 54 -16.96 -14.93 2.30
CA LEU A 54 -17.29 -13.83 1.38
C LEU A 54 -16.72 -14.10 0.00
N ASP A 55 -17.46 -13.66 -1.02
CA ASP A 55 -16.92 -13.57 -2.36
C ASP A 55 -15.83 -12.49 -2.40
N TYR A 56 -14.91 -12.58 -3.36
CA TYR A 56 -13.83 -11.62 -3.47
C TYR A 56 -13.37 -11.43 -4.92
N PHE A 57 -12.69 -10.32 -5.16
CA PHE A 57 -11.94 -10.05 -6.39
C PHE A 57 -10.60 -9.42 -6.05
N GLU A 58 -9.64 -9.49 -6.98
CA GLU A 58 -8.25 -9.21 -6.68
C GLU A 58 -7.51 -8.52 -7.85
N PHE A 59 -6.47 -7.75 -7.49
CA PHE A 59 -5.54 -7.04 -8.38
C PHE A 59 -4.08 -7.31 -7.95
N ARG A 60 -3.20 -7.89 -8.78
CA ARG A 60 -1.80 -8.32 -8.59
C ARG A 60 -1.12 -8.51 -9.95
N LEU A 61 0.19 -8.52 -9.87
CA LEU A 61 1.11 -8.86 -10.93
C LEU A 61 1.44 -10.37 -10.95
N ASN A 62 1.33 -11.03 -12.10
CA ASN A 62 1.51 -12.49 -12.19
C ASN A 62 2.95 -12.84 -12.58
N ASN A 63 3.75 -13.29 -11.62
CA ASN A 63 5.15 -13.68 -11.80
C ASN A 63 5.96 -12.59 -12.54
N TYR A 64 5.71 -11.33 -12.18
CA TYR A 64 6.33 -10.19 -12.83
C TYR A 64 7.83 -10.17 -12.51
N THR A 65 8.68 -10.01 -13.53
CA THR A 65 10.11 -9.82 -13.29
C THR A 65 10.36 -8.35 -13.02
N VAL A 66 10.65 -8.02 -11.77
CA VAL A 66 10.99 -6.64 -11.38
C VAL A 66 12.30 -6.24 -12.07
N PRO A 67 12.33 -5.11 -12.79
CA PRO A 67 13.56 -4.60 -13.38
C PRO A 67 14.65 -4.37 -12.32
N SER A 68 15.91 -4.50 -12.72
CA SER A 68 17.07 -4.19 -11.88
C SER A 68 17.37 -2.68 -11.84
N ASN A 69 16.33 -1.84 -11.88
CA ASN A 69 16.43 -0.39 -11.73
C ASN A 69 16.19 -0.01 -10.27
N ASP A 70 16.70 1.14 -9.84
CA ASP A 70 16.52 1.61 -8.45
C ASP A 70 15.03 1.79 -8.11
N THR A 71 14.29 2.42 -9.02
CA THR A 71 12.85 2.69 -8.89
C THR A 71 12.11 2.20 -10.13
N THR A 72 10.93 1.60 -9.96
CA THR A 72 10.03 1.23 -11.05
C THR A 72 8.58 1.39 -10.63
N TYR A 73 7.79 2.05 -11.45
CA TYR A 73 6.33 2.12 -11.35
C TYR A 73 5.74 1.25 -12.46
N HIS A 74 5.11 0.13 -12.09
CA HIS A 74 4.50 -0.80 -13.04
C HIS A 74 2.98 -0.74 -12.93
N CYS A 75 2.31 -0.49 -14.05
CA CYS A 75 0.87 -0.34 -14.15
C CYS A 75 0.27 -1.51 -14.90
N LYS A 76 -0.86 -2.01 -14.39
CA LYS A 76 -1.59 -3.13 -15.00
C LYS A 76 -3.09 -2.98 -14.79
N HIS A 77 -3.86 -3.31 -15.82
CA HIS A 77 -5.30 -3.55 -15.66
C HIS A 77 -5.55 -4.97 -15.14
N LYS A 78 -6.40 -5.13 -14.09
CA LYS A 78 -6.97 -6.36 -13.49
C LYS A 78 -6.15 -7.69 -13.55
N THR A 79 -5.89 -8.35 -12.40
CA THR A 79 -5.80 -9.84 -12.15
C THR A 79 -5.27 -10.18 -10.73
N LEU A 80 -5.33 -11.42 -10.19
CA LEU A 80 -5.27 -11.98 -8.78
C LEU A 80 -3.91 -12.02 -8.01
N ILE A 81 -3.78 -12.24 -6.63
CA ILE A 81 -2.71 -11.99 -5.51
C ILE A 81 -1.77 -13.15 -4.99
N ASP A 82 -0.55 -12.86 -4.45
CA ASP A 82 0.35 -13.71 -3.62
C ASP A 82 1.28 -12.86 -2.67
N PRO A 83 1.32 -13.15 -1.36
CA PRO A 83 1.91 -12.28 -0.32
C PRO A 83 3.45 -12.27 -0.19
N ASN A 84 4.22 -12.91 -1.07
CA ASN A 84 5.63 -13.23 -0.80
C ASN A 84 6.70 -12.13 -1.08
N ASN A 85 6.33 -10.87 -1.38
CA ASN A 85 7.28 -9.84 -1.87
C ASN A 85 7.24 -8.48 -1.15
N VAL A 86 6.88 -8.48 0.13
CA VAL A 86 6.73 -7.27 0.96
C VAL A 86 8.01 -6.43 1.07
N ASP A 87 9.20 -7.00 0.84
CA ASP A 87 10.47 -6.26 0.92
C ASP A 87 10.78 -5.42 -0.34
N LEU A 88 10.08 -5.64 -1.45
CA LEU A 88 10.26 -4.94 -2.73
C LEU A 88 9.26 -3.82 -2.96
N VAL A 89 8.01 -4.08 -2.59
CA VAL A 89 6.89 -3.17 -2.85
C VAL A 89 6.90 -2.05 -1.83
N HIS A 90 7.13 -0.82 -2.29
CA HIS A 90 7.14 0.35 -1.44
C HIS A 90 5.73 0.90 -1.22
N HIS A 91 4.91 0.97 -2.28
CA HIS A 91 3.48 1.20 -2.20
C HIS A 91 2.75 0.62 -3.41
N LEU A 92 1.43 0.52 -3.27
CA LEU A 92 0.50 0.06 -4.28
C LEU A 92 -0.69 1.02 -4.30
N VAL A 93 -1.08 1.48 -5.48
CA VAL A 93 -2.28 2.31 -5.68
C VAL A 93 -3.24 1.58 -6.61
N LEU A 94 -4.52 1.50 -6.25
CA LEU A 94 -5.57 1.07 -7.17
C LEU A 94 -6.37 2.29 -7.62
N TYR A 95 -6.43 2.49 -8.92
CA TYR A 95 -7.18 3.56 -9.54
C TYR A 95 -8.45 3.08 -10.19
N GLU A 96 -9.45 3.96 -10.23
CA GLU A 96 -10.70 3.80 -10.96
C GLU A 96 -10.61 4.51 -12.30
N CYS A 97 -10.93 3.80 -13.37
CA CYS A 97 -11.05 4.42 -14.68
C CYS A 97 -12.36 5.20 -14.81
N ASP A 98 -12.34 6.25 -15.63
CA ASP A 98 -13.54 6.98 -16.02
C ASP A 98 -14.65 5.99 -16.47
N PRO A 99 -15.88 6.08 -15.94
CA PRO A 99 -16.95 5.14 -16.27
C PRO A 99 -17.31 5.08 -17.77
N THR A 100 -16.95 6.11 -18.53
CA THR A 100 -17.24 6.25 -19.96
C THR A 100 -16.22 5.54 -20.85
N VAL A 101 -15.02 5.22 -20.34
CA VAL A 101 -14.01 4.54 -21.16
C VAL A 101 -14.37 3.07 -21.38
N LYS A 102 -13.99 2.57 -22.56
CA LYS A 102 -14.12 1.17 -22.93
C LYS A 102 -12.77 0.70 -23.43
N PHE A 103 -12.26 -0.35 -22.81
CA PHE A 103 -11.06 -1.02 -23.28
C PHE A 103 -11.46 -2.30 -24.04
N ASP A 104 -10.56 -2.78 -24.89
CA ASP A 104 -10.66 -4.14 -25.41
C ASP A 104 -10.20 -5.09 -24.29
N ASP A 105 -11.13 -5.85 -23.73
CA ASP A 105 -10.85 -6.80 -22.65
C ASP A 105 -9.79 -7.85 -23.04
N ASN A 106 -9.56 -8.08 -24.34
CA ASN A 106 -8.52 -9.00 -24.84
C ASN A 106 -7.15 -8.33 -25.00
N ASN A 107 -7.08 -7.01 -24.89
CA ASN A 107 -5.87 -6.23 -25.14
C ASN A 107 -5.76 -5.07 -24.16
N LEU A 108 -5.80 -5.39 -22.86
CA LEU A 108 -5.64 -4.40 -21.80
C LEU A 108 -4.16 -4.00 -21.67
N PRO A 109 -3.85 -2.68 -21.57
CA PRO A 109 -2.49 -2.21 -21.36
C PRO A 109 -1.86 -2.72 -20.06
N GLU A 110 -0.57 -3.11 -20.14
CA GLU A 110 0.29 -3.46 -19.01
C GLU A 110 1.73 -3.02 -19.32
N GLY A 111 2.40 -2.38 -18.37
CA GLY A 111 3.78 -1.94 -18.55
C GLY A 111 4.23 -0.91 -17.52
N VAL A 112 5.40 -0.33 -17.75
CA VAL A 112 5.88 0.82 -16.97
C VAL A 112 4.88 1.96 -17.12
N CYS A 113 4.41 2.51 -15.99
CA CYS A 113 3.32 3.49 -15.98
C CYS A 113 3.60 4.70 -16.88
N ASP A 114 4.84 5.21 -16.84
CA ASP A 114 5.25 6.38 -17.62
C ASP A 114 5.27 6.11 -19.13
N ASP A 115 5.69 4.90 -19.54
CA ASP A 115 5.75 4.52 -20.97
C ASP A 115 4.36 4.41 -21.60
N TYR A 116 3.34 4.11 -20.78
CA TYR A 116 1.94 3.92 -21.15
C TYR A 116 1.02 4.97 -20.52
N TYR A 117 1.56 6.16 -20.21
CA TYR A 117 0.81 7.18 -19.50
C TYR A 117 -0.50 7.55 -20.19
N ARG A 118 -0.53 7.60 -21.53
CA ARG A 118 -1.74 7.97 -22.29
C ARG A 118 -2.84 6.93 -22.10
N GLU A 119 -2.48 5.66 -22.14
CA GLU A 119 -3.34 4.51 -21.99
C GLU A 119 -3.95 4.44 -20.59
N PHE A 120 -3.20 4.86 -19.56
CA PHE A 120 -3.66 4.86 -18.17
C PHE A 120 -4.29 6.19 -17.72
N SER A 121 -4.06 7.29 -18.43
CA SER A 121 -4.43 8.66 -18.00
C SER A 121 -5.91 8.83 -17.63
N HIS A 122 -6.80 8.03 -18.22
CA HIS A 122 -8.23 8.01 -17.91
C HIS A 122 -8.58 7.37 -16.55
N CYS A 123 -7.59 6.80 -15.85
CA CYS A 123 -7.76 6.14 -14.57
C CYS A 123 -6.98 6.82 -13.44
N LEU A 124 -5.82 7.39 -13.73
CA LEU A 124 -4.88 7.90 -12.71
C LEU A 124 -5.37 9.11 -11.88
N SER A 125 -6.60 9.59 -12.10
CA SER A 125 -7.19 10.72 -11.37
C SER A 125 -8.07 10.32 -10.19
N ASN A 126 -8.53 9.06 -10.12
CA ASN A 126 -9.46 8.62 -9.08
C ASN A 126 -8.91 7.39 -8.35
N THR A 127 -8.64 7.53 -7.05
CA THR A 127 -8.02 6.48 -6.23
C THR A 127 -9.10 5.67 -5.51
N ALA A 128 -9.12 4.36 -5.72
CA ALA A 128 -9.98 3.45 -4.98
C ALA A 128 -9.40 3.10 -3.61
N THR A 129 -8.10 2.78 -3.57
CA THR A 129 -7.39 2.46 -2.34
C THR A 129 -5.87 2.57 -2.53
N VAL A 130 -5.14 2.61 -1.43
CA VAL A 130 -3.68 2.61 -1.38
C VAL A 130 -3.19 1.67 -0.28
N TRP A 131 -2.05 1.06 -0.51
CA TRP A 131 -1.27 0.38 0.52
C TRP A 131 0.18 0.87 0.45
N ALA A 132 0.85 0.99 1.59
CA ALA A 132 2.26 1.33 1.68
C ALA A 132 2.93 0.56 2.82
N VAL A 133 4.26 0.46 2.77
CA VAL A 133 5.06 -0.21 3.81
C VAL A 133 4.69 0.31 5.21
N GLY A 134 4.40 -0.63 6.11
CA GLY A 134 3.96 -0.35 7.48
C GLY A 134 2.45 -0.19 7.66
N GLY A 135 1.68 -0.22 6.56
CA GLY A 135 0.23 -0.37 6.60
C GLY A 135 -0.19 -1.79 6.98
N GLU A 136 -1.39 -1.92 7.53
CA GLU A 136 -1.98 -3.22 7.86
C GLU A 136 -2.23 -4.05 6.59
N GLU A 137 -2.04 -5.37 6.69
CA GLU A 137 -2.33 -6.31 5.59
C GLU A 137 -3.83 -6.48 5.35
N ILE A 138 -4.64 -6.32 6.41
CA ILE A 138 -6.10 -6.48 6.37
C ILE A 138 -6.74 -5.21 6.92
N VAL A 139 -7.62 -4.61 6.12
CA VAL A 139 -8.38 -3.42 6.50
C VAL A 139 -9.87 -3.76 6.56
N GLU A 140 -10.49 -3.58 7.73
CA GLU A 140 -11.94 -3.69 7.92
C GLU A 140 -12.60 -2.33 7.72
N PHE A 141 -13.55 -2.23 6.80
CA PHE A 141 -14.40 -1.03 6.67
C PHE A 141 -15.45 -0.96 7.79
N PRO A 142 -15.83 0.26 8.25
CA PRO A 142 -16.87 0.47 9.25
C PRO A 142 -18.17 -0.27 8.91
N THR A 143 -18.85 -0.82 9.91
CA THR A 143 -20.03 -1.68 9.72
C THR A 143 -21.15 -1.05 8.88
N GLU A 144 -21.26 0.27 8.92
CA GLU A 144 -22.27 1.10 8.26
C GLU A 144 -21.89 1.52 6.84
N ALA A 145 -20.62 1.38 6.43
CA ALA A 145 -20.12 1.88 5.15
C ALA A 145 -19.38 0.81 4.35
N GLY A 146 -19.61 0.75 3.04
CA GLY A 146 -18.97 -0.19 2.12
C GLY A 146 -18.45 0.52 0.88
N TYR A 147 -17.41 -0.02 0.26
CA TYR A 147 -16.93 0.52 -1.01
C TYR A 147 -17.87 0.06 -2.14
N PRO A 148 -18.49 0.97 -2.91
CA PRO A 148 -19.38 0.59 -4.00
C PRO A 148 -18.58 -0.02 -5.16
N VAL A 149 -18.99 -1.20 -5.63
CA VAL A 149 -18.33 -1.90 -6.74
C VAL A 149 -19.37 -2.29 -7.79
N GLY A 150 -19.14 -1.90 -9.05
CA GLY A 150 -19.99 -2.27 -10.18
C GLY A 150 -21.35 -1.55 -10.21
N GLY A 151 -22.33 -2.17 -10.85
CA GLY A 151 -23.63 -1.56 -11.17
C GLY A 151 -23.66 -0.86 -12.54
N ASP A 152 -24.86 -0.48 -13.00
CA ASP A 152 -25.07 0.04 -14.36
C ASP A 152 -24.28 1.32 -14.67
N PHE A 153 -23.99 2.10 -13.62
CA PHE A 153 -23.23 3.35 -13.67
C PHE A 153 -21.91 3.29 -12.91
N GLY A 154 -21.51 2.10 -12.43
CA GLY A 154 -20.30 1.93 -11.62
C GLY A 154 -19.03 1.83 -12.44
N ILE A 155 -17.92 1.83 -11.71
CA ILE A 155 -16.57 1.68 -12.27
C ILE A 155 -16.41 0.28 -12.87
N LYS A 156 -15.99 0.25 -14.14
CA LYS A 156 -15.82 -1.00 -14.92
C LYS A 156 -14.38 -1.48 -14.95
N TYR A 157 -13.44 -0.55 -14.96
CA TYR A 157 -12.03 -0.81 -15.12
C TYR A 157 -11.24 -0.18 -13.99
N TYR A 158 -10.21 -0.90 -13.56
CA TYR A 158 -9.27 -0.44 -12.55
C TYR A 158 -7.85 -0.68 -13.04
N VAL A 159 -6.94 0.18 -12.60
CA VAL A 159 -5.50 0.08 -12.85
C VAL A 159 -4.80 -0.05 -11.50
N ILE A 160 -4.01 -1.11 -11.33
CA ILE A 160 -3.09 -1.24 -10.20
C ILE A 160 -1.74 -0.66 -10.63
N GLU A 161 -1.24 0.29 -9.85
CA GLU A 161 0.12 0.81 -9.91
C GLU A 161 0.93 0.23 -8.76
N MET A 162 2.06 -0.40 -9.09
CA MET A 162 3.00 -0.97 -8.14
C MET A 162 4.30 -0.19 -8.18
N HIS A 163 4.70 0.39 -7.06
CA HIS A 163 5.97 1.06 -6.91
C HIS A 163 6.99 0.15 -6.22
N TYR A 164 8.02 -0.25 -6.97
CA TYR A 164 9.14 -1.03 -6.49
C TYR A 164 10.34 -0.15 -6.12
N ASN A 165 10.94 -0.45 -4.97
CA ASN A 165 12.21 0.11 -4.54
C ASN A 165 13.27 -1.01 -4.50
N ASN A 166 14.21 -1.00 -5.44
CA ASN A 166 15.27 -2.01 -5.58
C ASN A 166 16.67 -1.37 -5.52
N PRO A 167 17.06 -0.80 -4.36
CA PRO A 167 18.30 -0.04 -4.22
C PRO A 167 19.57 -0.87 -4.39
N LYS A 168 19.45 -2.20 -4.31
CA LYS A 168 20.56 -3.13 -4.54
C LYS A 168 20.66 -3.60 -5.99
N LEU A 169 19.76 -3.13 -6.87
CA LEU A 169 19.72 -3.45 -8.30
C LEU A 169 19.72 -4.96 -8.57
N ILE A 170 19.06 -5.73 -7.70
CA ILE A 170 19.09 -7.19 -7.78
C ILE A 170 18.24 -7.62 -8.97
N PRO A 171 18.79 -8.36 -9.95
CA PRO A 171 18.05 -8.81 -11.12
C PRO A 171 17.20 -10.05 -10.81
N ASN A 172 16.26 -10.35 -11.71
CA ASN A 172 15.45 -11.58 -11.71
C ASN A 172 14.59 -11.79 -10.45
N ARG A 173 14.29 -10.72 -9.70
CA ARG A 173 13.33 -10.81 -8.61
C ARG A 173 11.92 -10.93 -9.18
N ARG A 174 11.16 -11.89 -8.66
CA ARG A 174 9.80 -12.18 -9.11
C ARG A 174 8.82 -11.60 -8.11
N ASP A 175 7.94 -10.73 -8.58
CA ASP A 175 6.85 -10.19 -7.79
C ASP A 175 5.53 -10.87 -8.10
N ASN A 176 4.72 -10.97 -7.04
CA ASN A 176 3.35 -11.43 -7.08
C ASN A 176 2.44 -10.59 -6.18
N THR A 177 2.76 -9.32 -5.90
CA THR A 177 2.00 -8.54 -4.91
C THR A 177 0.70 -7.98 -5.48
N GLY A 178 -0.30 -7.73 -4.61
CA GLY A 178 -1.59 -7.16 -4.99
C GLY A 178 -2.55 -6.79 -3.84
N ILE A 179 -3.80 -6.43 -4.17
CA ILE A 179 -4.92 -6.11 -3.25
C ILE A 179 -6.14 -7.00 -3.51
N ARG A 180 -6.76 -7.50 -2.43
CA ARG A 180 -8.01 -8.28 -2.42
C ARG A 180 -9.14 -7.41 -1.86
N PHE A 181 -10.28 -7.43 -2.54
CA PHE A 181 -11.53 -6.88 -2.02
C PHE A 181 -12.47 -8.02 -1.69
N TYR A 182 -12.94 -8.06 -0.45
CA TYR A 182 -14.00 -8.95 -0.02
C TYR A 182 -15.36 -8.26 -0.26
N ILE A 183 -16.25 -8.93 -0.97
CA ILE A 183 -17.56 -8.43 -1.38
C ILE A 183 -18.63 -8.95 -0.41
N GLY A 184 -19.37 -8.01 0.17
CA GLY A 184 -20.60 -8.31 0.91
C GLY A 184 -21.77 -8.61 -0.04
N LYS A 185 -22.70 -9.46 0.42
CA LYS A 185 -23.92 -9.80 -0.36
C LYS A 185 -24.99 -8.71 -0.33
N GLU A 186 -24.90 -7.79 0.62
CA GLU A 186 -25.87 -6.73 0.85
C GLU A 186 -25.15 -5.37 0.85
N LEU A 187 -25.85 -4.35 0.35
CA LEU A 187 -25.37 -2.97 0.42
C LEU A 187 -25.37 -2.49 1.86
N ARG A 188 -24.32 -1.77 2.24
CA ARG A 188 -24.27 -1.05 3.53
C ARG A 188 -25.02 0.27 3.41
N GLN A 189 -25.25 0.93 4.56
CA GLN A 189 -26.03 2.16 4.62
C GLN A 189 -25.38 3.32 3.86
N TYR A 190 -24.05 3.38 3.85
CA TYR A 190 -23.27 4.45 3.25
C TYR A 190 -22.23 3.92 2.27
N ASP A 191 -21.97 4.71 1.22
CA ASP A 191 -20.85 4.48 0.32
C ASP A 191 -19.57 5.06 0.93
N LEU A 192 -18.51 4.26 0.91
CA LEU A 192 -17.17 4.68 1.29
C LEU A 192 -16.51 5.38 0.11
N GLY A 193 -15.86 6.52 0.36
CA GLY A 193 -15.06 7.24 -0.62
C GLY A 193 -13.64 7.47 -0.13
N TYR A 194 -12.72 7.64 -1.08
CA TYR A 194 -11.33 7.97 -0.79
C TYR A 194 -11.09 9.47 -1.01
N LEU A 195 -10.52 10.15 -0.01
CA LEU A 195 -10.14 11.56 -0.10
C LEU A 195 -8.64 11.70 0.09
N ALA A 196 -7.93 12.10 -0.97
CA ALA A 196 -6.54 12.48 -0.91
C ALA A 196 -6.39 13.98 -0.67
N PHE A 197 -5.57 14.36 0.31
CA PHE A 197 -5.20 15.76 0.58
C PHE A 197 -3.67 15.87 0.63
N GLY A 198 -3.13 16.96 0.09
CA GLY A 198 -1.68 17.17 0.05
C GLY A 198 -1.26 18.19 -1.01
N THR A 199 0.02 18.16 -1.34
CA THR A 199 0.61 18.93 -2.43
C THR A 199 0.89 18.02 -3.63
N SER A 200 0.96 18.60 -4.83
CA SER A 200 1.39 17.85 -6.01
C SER A 200 2.85 17.40 -5.85
N SER A 201 3.19 16.26 -6.43
CA SER A 201 4.56 15.71 -6.44
C SER A 201 5.53 16.46 -7.36
N ASN A 202 5.06 17.46 -8.11
CA ASN A 202 5.93 18.22 -8.99
C ASN A 202 6.84 19.19 -8.20
N ALA A 203 8.07 19.39 -8.69
CA ALA A 203 9.08 20.21 -8.03
C ALA A 203 8.73 21.72 -7.93
N LEU A 204 7.62 22.15 -8.54
CA LEU A 204 7.11 23.52 -8.44
C LEU A 204 6.03 23.67 -7.36
N ALA A 205 5.50 22.57 -6.83
CA ALA A 205 4.38 22.59 -5.90
C ALA A 205 4.83 22.82 -4.45
N LEU A 206 5.84 22.08 -3.97
CA LEU A 206 6.42 22.26 -2.64
C LEU A 206 7.91 21.90 -2.65
N THR A 207 8.74 22.86 -2.28
CA THR A 207 10.20 22.67 -2.19
C THR A 207 10.67 22.96 -0.77
N ILE A 208 11.29 21.97 -0.13
CA ILE A 208 11.86 22.11 1.21
C ILE A 208 13.32 22.54 1.06
N PRO A 209 13.75 23.69 1.63
CA PRO A 209 15.13 24.13 1.55
C PRO A 209 16.09 23.14 2.24
N PRO A 210 17.31 22.97 1.73
CA PRO A 210 18.30 22.10 2.38
C PRO A 210 18.70 22.67 3.75
N LYS A 211 18.99 21.77 4.71
CA LYS A 211 19.51 22.09 6.06
C LYS A 211 18.57 22.88 6.98
N VAL A 212 17.25 22.80 6.76
CA VAL A 212 16.27 23.30 7.73
C VAL A 212 15.98 22.22 8.78
N ASP A 213 15.91 22.61 10.05
CA ASP A 213 15.61 21.67 11.14
C ASP A 213 14.11 21.30 11.16
N GLN A 214 13.23 22.21 10.72
CA GLN A 214 11.77 22.04 10.59
C GLN A 214 11.22 22.93 9.46
N PHE A 215 10.16 22.49 8.77
CA PHE A 215 9.42 23.22 7.72
C PHE A 215 7.92 22.89 7.82
#